data_AF-A0A7C5YG44-F1
#
_entry.id   AF-A0A7C5YG44-F1
#
_cell.length_a   1.000
_cell.length_b   1.000
_cell.length_c   1.000
_cell.angle_alpha   90.00
_cell.angle_beta   90.00
_cell.angle_gamma   90.00
#
_symmetry.space_group_name_H-M   'P 1'
#
loop_
_entity.id
_entity.type
_entity.pdbx_description
1 polymer ?
#
loop_
_entity_poly.entity_id
_entity_poly.type
_entity_poly.pdbx_seq_one_letter_code
_entity_poly.pdbx_strand_id
1 'polypeptide(L)'
;MKEKIELMRQGIIHRYIVPTLEMRGFLVSSWKRPVSLEDKILRDEGWMPNYTGFTTWETYSRNAPLHVYFNTFYGDIHEKAYRVCFVEFILNKHKYRLPPQVTGVFTRLNVHNGYYWKHRIPVNLEVPESAVNDIDSRYDELLLMLARAKVID
;
A
#
# COMPACT_ATOMS: atom_id res chain seq x y z
N MET A 1 7.44 -16.11 -14.49
CA MET A 1 7.89 -16.19 -13.08
C MET A 1 7.26 -15.09 -12.21
N LYS A 2 7.31 -13.82 -12.63
CA LYS A 2 6.70 -12.68 -11.92
C LYS A 2 5.21 -12.87 -11.56
N GLU A 3 4.39 -13.27 -12.53
CA GLU A 3 2.95 -13.55 -12.31
C GLU A 3 2.70 -14.65 -11.28
N LYS A 4 3.48 -15.74 -11.32
CA LYS A 4 3.36 -16.83 -10.35
C LYS A 4 3.67 -16.35 -8.93
N ILE A 5 4.69 -15.52 -8.76
CA ILE A 5 5.03 -14.92 -7.46
C ILE A 5 3.91 -14.02 -6.97
N GLU A 6 3.37 -13.18 -7.84
CA GLU A 6 2.25 -12.30 -7.51
C GLU A 6 1.01 -13.10 -7.09
N LEU A 7 0.63 -14.15 -7.83
CA LEU A 7 -0.48 -15.03 -7.47
C LEU A 7 -0.29 -15.70 -6.11
N MET A 8 0.92 -16.13 -5.77
CA MET A 8 1.20 -16.71 -4.45
C MET A 8 1.01 -15.68 -3.32
N ARG A 9 1.52 -14.45 -3.51
CA ARG A 9 1.32 -13.35 -2.54
C ARG A 9 -0.15 -13.02 -2.38
N GLN A 10 -0.86 -12.86 -3.50
CA GLN A 10 -2.30 -12.62 -3.56
C GLN A 10 -3.08 -13.72 -2.82
N GLY A 11 -2.68 -14.98 -2.96
CA GLY A 11 -3.24 -16.10 -2.21
C GLY A 11 -3.14 -15.92 -0.69
N ILE A 12 -1.95 -15.62 -0.16
CA ILE A 12 -1.74 -15.41 1.28
C ILE A 12 -2.52 -14.18 1.77
N ILE A 13 -2.45 -13.08 1.01
CA ILE A 13 -3.08 -11.81 1.36
C ILE A 13 -4.60 -11.98 1.44
N HIS A 14 -5.23 -12.50 0.39
CA HIS A 14 -6.69 -12.59 0.32
C HIS A 14 -7.29 -13.75 1.10
N ARG A 15 -6.52 -14.80 1.42
CA ARG A 15 -7.04 -15.95 2.20
C ARG A 15 -6.76 -15.86 3.69
N TYR A 16 -5.80 -15.06 4.13
CA TYR A 16 -5.45 -14.96 5.56
C TYR A 16 -5.37 -13.52 6.05
N ILE A 17 -4.51 -12.68 5.45
CA ILE A 17 -4.21 -11.34 5.98
C ILE A 17 -5.44 -10.44 5.93
N VAL A 18 -6.10 -10.34 4.76
CA VAL A 18 -7.30 -9.51 4.57
C VAL A 18 -8.45 -9.94 5.48
N PRO A 19 -8.86 -11.23 5.53
CA PRO A 19 -9.89 -11.66 6.47
C PRO A 19 -9.58 -11.33 7.93
N THR A 20 -8.31 -11.47 8.34
CA THR A 20 -7.91 -11.14 9.72
C THR A 20 -7.95 -9.63 9.98
N LEU A 21 -7.54 -8.80 9.01
CA LEU A 21 -7.66 -7.34 9.09
C LEU A 21 -9.13 -6.89 9.09
N GLU A 22 -10.01 -7.56 8.33
CA GLU A 22 -11.46 -7.31 8.34
C GLU A 22 -12.06 -7.54 9.72
N MET A 23 -11.64 -8.61 10.41
CA MET A 23 -12.01 -8.85 11.82
C MET A 23 -11.53 -7.73 12.76
N ARG A 24 -10.48 -6.99 12.38
CA ARG A 24 -9.98 -5.79 13.10
C ARG A 24 -10.58 -4.47 12.59
N GLY A 25 -11.61 -4.54 11.76
CA GLY A 25 -12.37 -3.39 11.27
C GLY A 25 -11.83 -2.75 9.99
N PHE A 26 -10.81 -3.33 9.33
CA PHE A 26 -10.37 -2.87 8.01
C PHE A 26 -11.32 -3.35 6.94
N LEU A 27 -12.18 -2.46 6.44
CA LEU A 27 -13.16 -2.81 5.40
C LEU A 27 -12.66 -2.37 4.03
N VAL A 28 -13.10 -3.09 2.99
CA VAL A 28 -12.87 -2.70 1.60
C VAL A 28 -13.40 -1.28 1.38
N SER A 29 -12.54 -0.41 0.89
CA SER A 29 -12.88 0.96 0.55
C SER A 29 -13.39 1.08 -0.88
N SER A 30 -14.32 2.02 -1.08
CA SER A 30 -14.74 2.46 -2.42
C SER A 30 -13.65 3.22 -3.16
N TRP A 31 -12.72 3.83 -2.43
CA TRP A 31 -11.55 4.47 -3.02
C TRP A 31 -10.52 3.41 -3.42
N LYS A 32 -9.97 3.54 -4.62
CA LYS A 32 -8.93 2.65 -5.15
C LYS A 32 -7.63 3.43 -5.27
N ARG A 33 -6.50 2.76 -5.00
CA ARG A 33 -5.18 3.38 -5.16
C ARG A 33 -5.01 3.79 -6.62
N PRO A 34 -4.63 5.05 -6.93
CA PRO A 34 -4.38 5.46 -8.30
C PRO A 34 -3.09 4.84 -8.83
N VAL A 35 -3.05 4.58 -10.14
CA VAL A 35 -1.82 4.17 -10.83
C VAL A 35 -0.81 5.31 -10.75
N SER A 36 0.30 5.05 -10.09
CA SER A 36 1.38 6.01 -9.89
C SER A 36 2.41 5.93 -11.01
N LEU A 37 3.28 6.94 -11.08
CA LEU A 37 4.42 6.91 -11.99
C LEU A 37 5.41 5.79 -11.65
N GLU A 38 5.47 5.37 -10.38
CA GLU A 38 6.36 4.28 -9.94
C GLU A 38 5.85 2.89 -10.39
N ASP A 39 4.57 2.81 -10.76
CA ASP A 39 3.94 1.59 -11.26
C ASP A 39 4.20 1.38 -12.76
N LYS A 40 4.96 2.29 -13.39
CA LYS A 40 5.29 2.28 -14.81
C LYS A 40 6.80 2.30 -15.01
N ILE A 41 7.25 1.76 -16.13
CA ILE A 41 8.63 1.84 -16.60
C ILE A 41 8.66 2.54 -17.95
N LEU A 42 9.62 3.44 -18.14
CA LEU A 42 9.83 4.07 -19.43
C LEU A 42 10.56 3.08 -20.36
N ARG A 43 9.96 2.79 -21.51
CA ARG A 43 10.53 2.01 -22.61
C ARG A 43 10.47 2.82 -23.90
N ASP A 44 11.07 2.29 -24.97
CA ASP A 44 11.08 2.92 -26.29
C ASP A 44 9.66 3.21 -26.82
N GLU A 45 8.70 2.35 -26.48
CA GLU A 45 7.27 2.47 -26.82
C GLU A 45 6.48 3.40 -25.88
N GLY A 46 7.15 4.00 -24.87
CA GLY A 46 6.56 4.91 -23.89
C GLY A 46 6.45 4.32 -22.48
N TRP A 47 5.52 4.87 -21.69
CA TRP A 47 5.30 4.43 -20.31
C TRP A 47 4.50 3.12 -20.25
N MET A 48 5.21 2.04 -19.96
CA MET A 48 4.64 0.70 -19.90
C MET A 48 4.29 0.31 -18.46
N PRO A 49 3.18 -0.40 -18.20
CA PRO A 49 2.87 -0.95 -16.89
C PRO A 49 3.97 -1.86 -16.35
N ASN A 50 4.29 -1.73 -15.07
CA ASN A 50 5.17 -2.65 -14.35
C ASN A 50 4.39 -3.67 -13.50
N TYR A 51 3.07 -3.62 -13.51
CA TYR A 51 2.18 -4.58 -12.85
C TYR A 51 1.67 -5.63 -13.84
N THR A 52 0.97 -6.66 -13.33
CA THR A 52 0.41 -7.74 -14.16
C THR A 52 -1.13 -7.67 -14.18
N GLY A 53 -1.77 -8.51 -14.99
CA GLY A 53 -3.24 -8.64 -14.98
C GLY A 53 -3.81 -9.19 -13.67
N PHE A 54 -2.96 -9.70 -12.77
CA PHE A 54 -3.35 -10.22 -11.45
C PHE A 54 -3.26 -9.17 -10.34
N THR A 55 -2.76 -7.97 -10.65
CA THR A 55 -2.62 -6.90 -9.68
C THR A 55 -3.98 -6.39 -9.22
N THR A 56 -4.21 -6.48 -7.92
CA THR A 56 -5.40 -5.91 -7.29
C THR A 56 -5.17 -4.43 -6.98
N TRP A 57 -6.23 -3.64 -7.13
CA TRP A 57 -6.24 -2.20 -6.83
C TRP A 57 -7.10 -1.86 -5.61
N GLU A 58 -7.53 -2.89 -4.89
CA GLU A 58 -8.37 -2.78 -3.70
C GLU A 58 -7.60 -2.09 -2.58
N THR A 59 -8.30 -1.23 -1.83
CA THR A 59 -7.75 -0.62 -0.64
C THR A 59 -8.68 -0.88 0.53
N TYR A 60 -8.12 -0.86 1.73
CA TYR A 60 -8.84 -1.15 2.98
C TYR A 60 -8.67 0.02 3.95
N SER A 61 -9.67 0.30 4.77
CA SER A 61 -9.61 1.41 5.73
C SER A 61 -10.48 1.15 6.96
N ARG A 62 -10.12 1.72 8.10
CA ARG A 62 -10.94 1.73 9.33
C ARG A 62 -11.73 3.03 9.48
N ASN A 63 -12.54 3.38 8.48
CA ASN A 63 -13.30 4.64 8.44
C ASN A 63 -12.47 5.92 8.71
N ALA A 64 -11.18 5.87 8.38
CA ALA A 64 -10.25 6.99 8.50
C ALA A 64 -9.68 7.30 7.10
N PRO A 65 -9.15 8.52 6.86
CA PRO A 65 -8.66 8.93 5.55
C PRO A 65 -7.34 8.25 5.13
N LEU A 66 -6.85 7.28 5.92
CA LEU A 66 -5.66 6.49 5.64
C LEU A 66 -6.10 5.14 5.06
N HIS A 67 -5.63 4.81 3.86
CA HIS A 67 -5.99 3.59 3.14
C HIS A 67 -4.82 2.64 3.07
N VAL A 68 -5.06 1.36 3.34
CA VAL A 68 -4.09 0.28 3.21
C VAL A 68 -4.18 -0.32 1.81
N TYR A 69 -3.05 -0.41 1.13
CA TYR A 69 -2.90 -1.03 -0.18
C TYR A 69 -1.79 -2.09 -0.15
N PHE A 70 -2.07 -3.28 -0.68
CA PHE A 70 -1.09 -4.33 -0.82
C PHE A 70 -0.44 -4.26 -2.20
N ASN A 71 0.81 -3.79 -2.25
CA ASN A 71 1.59 -3.76 -3.48
C ASN A 71 2.24 -5.13 -3.73
N THR A 72 1.55 -5.96 -4.50
CA THR A 72 1.96 -7.34 -4.81
C THR A 72 2.86 -7.46 -6.03
N PHE A 73 2.95 -6.42 -6.87
CA PHE A 73 3.75 -6.42 -8.08
C PHE A 73 5.12 -5.77 -7.81
N TYR A 74 6.00 -6.50 -7.15
CA TYR A 74 7.37 -6.04 -7.00
C TYR A 74 8.19 -6.28 -8.28
N GLY A 75 8.92 -5.26 -8.73
CA GLY A 75 9.77 -5.30 -9.93
C GLY A 75 11.08 -6.05 -9.76
N ASP A 76 11.50 -6.30 -8.51
CA ASP A 76 12.74 -7.01 -8.21
C ASP A 76 12.48 -8.52 -8.04
N ILE A 77 13.20 -9.33 -8.82
CA ILE A 77 12.98 -10.77 -8.96
C ILE A 77 14.13 -11.52 -8.28
N HIS A 78 14.46 -11.14 -7.05
CA HIS A 78 15.38 -11.91 -6.21
C HIS A 78 14.67 -13.04 -5.48
N GLU A 79 15.39 -14.11 -5.11
CA GLU A 79 14.83 -15.35 -4.54
C GLU A 79 13.93 -15.14 -3.31
N LYS A 80 14.10 -14.06 -2.55
CA LYS A 80 13.28 -13.74 -1.37
C LYS A 80 12.02 -12.92 -1.67
N ALA A 81 11.81 -12.52 -2.92
CA ALA A 81 10.72 -11.64 -3.29
C ALA A 81 9.36 -12.22 -2.90
N TYR A 82 9.10 -13.51 -3.13
CA TYR A 82 7.80 -14.12 -2.81
C TYR A 82 7.40 -14.04 -1.32
N ARG A 83 8.37 -13.85 -0.42
CA ARG A 83 8.16 -13.80 1.04
C ARG A 83 7.73 -12.43 1.54
N VAL A 84 7.96 -11.38 0.75
CA VAL A 84 7.71 -10.00 1.19
C VAL A 84 6.68 -9.34 0.27
N CYS A 85 5.73 -8.64 0.89
CA CYS A 85 4.84 -7.69 0.22
C CYS A 85 5.14 -6.30 0.74
N PHE A 86 5.06 -5.27 -0.11
CA PHE A 86 5.00 -3.91 0.40
C PHE A 86 3.55 -3.56 0.71
N VAL A 87 3.33 -2.99 1.89
CA VAL A 87 2.05 -2.42 2.28
C VAL A 87 2.20 -0.91 2.28
N GLU A 88 1.31 -0.24 1.55
CA GLU A 88 1.25 1.21 1.46
C GLU A 88 0.08 1.74 2.28
N PHE A 89 0.35 2.74 3.11
CA PHE A 89 -0.63 3.49 3.89
C PHE A 89 -0.79 4.86 3.24
N ILE A 90 -1.91 5.10 2.57
CA ILE A 90 -2.10 6.22 1.66
C ILE A 90 -3.12 7.17 2.24
N LEU A 91 -2.72 8.41 2.48
CA LEU A 91 -3.62 9.47 2.87
C LEU A 91 -4.41 9.92 1.64
N ASN A 92 -5.72 9.70 1.66
CA ASN A 92 -6.64 10.07 0.58
C ASN A 92 -6.96 11.58 0.60
N LYS A 93 -5.92 12.39 0.41
CA LYS A 93 -6.00 13.85 0.22
C LYS A 93 -5.12 14.26 -0.95
N HIS A 94 -5.73 14.36 -2.12
CA HIS A 94 -5.04 14.69 -3.37
C HIS A 94 -4.44 16.12 -3.32
N LYS A 95 -3.19 16.28 -3.75
CA LYS A 95 -2.44 17.56 -3.78
C LYS A 95 -2.37 18.29 -2.42
N TYR A 96 -2.60 17.59 -1.32
CA TYR A 96 -2.52 18.20 0.00
C TYR A 96 -1.07 18.51 0.37
N ARG A 97 -0.82 19.64 1.03
CA ARG A 97 0.51 19.95 1.56
C ARG A 97 0.60 19.48 3.00
N LEU A 98 1.31 18.38 3.24
CA LEU A 98 1.57 17.94 4.60
C LEU A 98 2.40 18.98 5.37
N PRO A 99 2.14 19.13 6.68
CA PRO A 99 2.96 19.97 7.53
C PRO A 99 4.32 19.28 7.80
N PRO A 100 5.37 20.05 8.17
CA PRO A 100 6.74 19.53 8.26
C PRO A 100 6.92 18.33 9.20
N GLN A 101 6.11 18.24 10.26
CA GLN A 101 6.15 17.19 11.28
C GLN A 101 5.95 15.78 10.73
N VAL A 102 5.26 15.64 9.59
CA VAL A 102 4.93 14.35 8.97
C VAL A 102 5.50 14.19 7.56
N THR A 103 6.14 15.22 7.01
CA THR A 103 6.72 15.22 5.65
C THR A 103 7.95 14.30 5.52
N GLY A 104 8.60 13.93 6.63
CA GLY A 104 9.69 12.94 6.66
C GLY A 104 9.23 11.48 6.80
N VAL A 105 7.98 11.26 7.22
CA VAL A 105 7.41 9.91 7.41
C VAL A 105 6.61 9.49 6.18
N PHE A 106 5.90 10.44 5.57
CA PHE A 106 5.18 10.22 4.34
C PHE A 106 6.00 10.68 3.14
N THR A 107 5.97 9.87 2.09
CA THR A 107 6.56 10.16 0.78
C THR A 107 5.44 10.40 -0.24
N ARG A 108 5.77 11.00 -1.38
CA ARG A 108 4.78 11.25 -2.42
C ARG A 108 4.53 10.02 -3.26
N LEU A 109 3.26 9.64 -3.38
CA LEU A 109 2.74 8.79 -4.45
C LEU A 109 2.39 9.69 -5.64
N ASN A 110 3.32 9.86 -6.57
CA ASN A 110 3.13 10.75 -7.71
C ASN A 110 2.23 10.11 -8.77
N VAL A 111 1.21 10.85 -9.19
CA VAL A 111 0.25 10.44 -10.23
C VAL A 111 0.27 11.48 -11.35
N HIS A 112 -0.30 11.18 -12.52
CA HIS A 112 -0.20 12.06 -13.69
C HIS A 112 -0.69 13.50 -13.43
N ASN A 113 -1.69 13.66 -12.56
CA ASN A 113 -2.32 14.93 -12.29
C ASN A 113 -2.03 15.48 -10.89
N GLY A 114 -1.00 15.01 -10.18
CA GLY A 114 -0.69 15.46 -8.82
C GLY A 114 0.03 14.41 -7.98
N TYR A 115 -0.29 14.37 -6.69
CA TYR A 115 0.26 13.38 -5.78
C TYR A 115 -0.67 13.12 -4.59
N TYR A 116 -0.50 11.94 -4.01
CA TYR A 116 -0.99 11.59 -2.68
C TYR A 116 0.19 11.40 -1.74
N TRP A 117 -0.06 11.33 -0.44
CA TRP A 117 0.96 10.99 0.54
C TRP A 117 0.82 9.52 0.94
N LYS A 118 1.95 8.81 0.97
CA LYS A 118 2.00 7.42 1.40
C LYS A 118 3.13 7.16 2.37
N HIS A 119 2.93 6.21 3.26
CA HIS A 119 4.00 5.52 3.97
C HIS A 119 4.05 4.08 3.47
N ARG A 120 5.24 3.47 3.41
CA ARG A 120 5.40 2.10 2.88
C ARG A 120 6.25 1.28 3.83
N ILE A 121 5.77 0.09 4.19
CA ILE A 121 6.56 -0.88 4.94
C ILE A 121 6.65 -2.21 4.16
N PRO A 122 7.77 -2.95 4.25
CA PRO A 122 7.80 -4.35 3.87
C PRO A 122 7.11 -5.19 4.97
N VAL A 123 6.29 -6.16 4.59
CA VAL A 123 5.72 -7.17 5.50
C VAL A 123 6.12 -8.56 5.06
N ASN A 124 6.46 -9.42 6.02
CA ASN A 124 6.83 -10.81 5.75
C ASN A 124 5.57 -11.70 5.72
N LEU A 125 5.26 -12.25 4.56
CA LEU A 125 4.14 -13.15 4.33
C LEU A 125 4.37 -14.58 4.84
N GLU A 126 5.61 -14.95 5.21
CA GLU A 126 5.88 -16.27 5.82
C GLU A 126 5.29 -16.39 7.23
N VAL A 127 5.06 -15.26 7.90
CA VAL A 127 4.43 -15.20 9.23
C VAL A 127 3.22 -14.27 9.15
N PRO A 128 2.08 -14.72 8.57
CA PRO A 128 0.93 -13.85 8.29
C PRO A 128 0.38 -13.13 9.52
N GLU A 129 0.39 -13.75 10.69
CA GLU A 129 -0.06 -13.14 11.94
C GLU A 129 0.82 -11.94 12.35
N SER A 130 2.14 -12.07 12.20
CA SER A 130 3.08 -10.95 12.40
C SER A 130 2.80 -9.84 11.39
N ALA A 131 2.58 -10.18 10.11
CA ALA A 131 2.26 -9.19 9.10
C ALA A 131 0.98 -8.41 9.44
N VAL A 132 -0.07 -9.08 9.93
CA VAL A 132 -1.30 -8.41 10.37
C VAL A 132 -1.01 -7.44 11.52
N ASN A 133 -0.24 -7.88 12.53
CA ASN A 133 0.12 -7.02 13.68
C ASN A 133 0.96 -5.82 13.27
N ASP A 134 1.91 -6.00 12.35
CA ASP A 134 2.74 -4.92 11.81
C ASP A 134 1.91 -3.88 11.06
N ILE A 135 0.95 -4.34 10.25
CA ILE A 135 0.05 -3.47 9.49
C ILE A 135 -0.84 -2.65 10.44
N ASP A 136 -1.48 -3.33 11.38
CA ASP A 136 -2.41 -2.73 12.34
C ASP A 136 -1.69 -1.69 13.24
N SER A 137 -0.56 -2.08 13.82
CA SER A 137 0.24 -1.21 14.69
C SER A 137 0.77 0.00 13.92
N ARG A 138 1.27 -0.21 12.70
CA ARG A 138 1.76 0.89 11.84
C ARG A 138 0.62 1.83 11.45
N TYR A 139 -0.57 1.29 11.17
CA TYR A 139 -1.73 2.11 10.82
C TYR A 139 -2.10 3.07 11.97
N ASP A 140 -2.15 2.56 13.21
CA ASP A 140 -2.45 3.39 14.38
C ASP A 140 -1.37 4.43 14.67
N GLU A 141 -0.10 4.07 14.55
CA GLU A 141 1.02 5.00 14.67
C GLU A 141 0.88 6.16 13.67
N LEU A 142 0.62 5.84 12.41
CA LEU A 142 0.48 6.85 11.34
C LEU A 142 -0.75 7.74 11.54
N LEU A 143 -1.89 7.18 11.95
CA LEU A 143 -3.08 7.96 12.28
C LEU A 143 -2.81 8.92 13.44
N LEU A 144 -2.17 8.45 14.50
CA LEU A 144 -1.82 9.29 15.65
C LEU A 144 -0.89 10.44 15.26
N MET A 145 0.09 10.18 14.38
CA MET A 145 0.97 11.23 13.84
C MET A 145 0.19 12.27 13.03
N LEU A 146 -0.73 11.82 12.16
CA LEU A 146 -1.56 12.71 11.35
C LEU A 146 -2.51 13.55 12.22
N ALA A 147 -3.13 12.96 13.24
CA ALA A 147 -4.01 13.64 14.18
C ALA A 147 -3.25 14.70 15.00
N ARG A 148 -2.08 14.34 15.55
CA ARG A 148 -1.20 15.29 16.27
C ARG A 148 -0.75 16.46 15.39
N ALA A 149 -0.53 16.19 14.11
CA ALA A 149 -0.19 17.21 13.12
C ALA A 149 -1.40 18.01 12.60
N LYS A 150 -2.61 17.76 13.12
CA LYS A 150 -3.88 18.38 12.68
C LYS A 150 -4.16 18.20 11.19
N VAL A 151 -3.73 17.06 10.64
CA VAL A 151 -4.02 16.69 9.24
C VAL A 151 -5.36 16.00 9.13
N ILE A 152 -5.77 15.28 10.17
CA ILE A 152 -7.03 14.56 10.29
C ILE A 152 -7.66 14.94 11.65
N ASP A 153 -8.99 14.86 11.73
CA ASP A 153 -9.77 15.24 12.92
C ASP A 153 -9.73 14.16 14.02
#